data_AF-A0A5E7GR72-F1
#
_entry.id   AF-A0A5E7GR72-F1
#
_cell.length_a   1.000
_cell.length_b   1.000
_cell.length_c   1.000
_cell.angle_alpha   90.00
_cell.angle_beta   90.00
_cell.angle_gamma   90.00
#
_symmetry.space_group_name_H-M   'P 1'
#
loop_
_entity.id
_entity.type
_entity.pdbx_description
1 polymer ?
#
loop_
_entity_poly.entity_id
_entity_poly.type
_entity_poly.pdbx_seq_one_letter_code
_entity_poly.pdbx_strand_id
1 'polypeptide(L)'
;MSQEVLTTETNRRQLQQIIAGLSDGVILLELDKSILWANEAALTMHGVSTIGDLGSNADEYARRFTLRYRNNHVLPPDNYPISRVARCEAFNDVLIEVSSVDDPERVWVHSVRSMVLTDRVGQPESLVLIMSDVTDWANAELRFEKTFNANPAPAVICRLSDLRYIKVNPGFLEMTGYTRDQVIGTSAYEIDIFEQADQRDLAVQRLRDVATIPQMQAELRLPDGGSKQVIVAGQPLLLNDENCMLFSFVDMEPRRRVEVALRQSEERFAKAFRLTPVPILICTADKQEVIDVNQAFLDTLAYDSDDVLGKTVTQLSFIHDDSARTRLLSALAKNGRVDRVDVPVRKKDEELLECAVSADTVNIHDTSCYLLVLMDMTERKRTELELVAAIEEVMKDASWFSRTLIEKLANVKKINSPQLPSASFTDLTARERDVLGLICEGLADKEIAARLKLAPNTVRNHVATVYSKIDVHSRSEAIVWARERGLFSGEWGTKGQR
;
A
#
# COMPACT_ATOMS: atom_id res chain seq x y z
N MET A 1 62.04 17.73 -20.77
CA MET A 1 62.93 18.84 -20.37
C MET A 1 63.99 18.26 -19.46
N SER A 2 65.28 18.44 -19.75
CA SER A 2 66.35 17.89 -18.88
C SER A 2 66.35 18.60 -17.53
N GLN A 3 66.63 17.87 -16.44
CA GLN A 3 66.71 18.41 -15.09
C GLN A 3 67.69 19.59 -14.96
N GLU A 4 68.67 19.72 -15.87
CA GLU A 4 69.64 20.81 -15.90
C GLU A 4 69.02 22.20 -16.14
N VAL A 5 67.96 22.31 -16.96
CA VAL A 5 67.33 23.61 -17.27
C VAL A 5 66.64 24.22 -16.04
N LEU A 6 66.07 23.37 -15.17
CA LEU A 6 65.44 23.81 -13.92
C LEU A 6 66.45 24.32 -12.89
N THR A 7 67.72 23.89 -12.99
CA THR A 7 68.76 24.23 -12.01
C THR A 7 69.51 25.53 -12.29
N THR A 8 69.53 26.02 -13.53
CA THR A 8 70.37 27.17 -13.93
C THR A 8 69.62 28.47 -14.20
N GLU A 9 68.32 28.46 -14.54
CA GLU A 9 67.62 29.67 -15.02
C GLU A 9 66.19 29.88 -14.48
N THR A 10 65.74 29.11 -13.48
CA THR A 10 64.36 29.28 -13.00
C THR A 10 64.25 30.52 -12.11
N ASN A 11 63.75 31.62 -12.67
CA ASN A 11 63.51 32.85 -11.94
C ASN A 11 62.34 32.66 -10.96
N ARG A 12 62.49 33.03 -9.67
CA ARG A 12 61.45 32.92 -8.62
C ARG A 12 60.12 33.53 -9.07
N ARG A 13 60.18 34.56 -9.92
CA ARG A 13 59.00 35.21 -10.54
C ARG A 13 58.24 34.29 -11.51
N GLN A 14 58.93 33.47 -12.30
CA GLN A 14 58.29 32.55 -13.25
C GLN A 14 57.59 31.38 -12.53
N LEU A 15 58.21 30.83 -11.48
CA LEU A 15 57.56 29.81 -10.64
C LEU A 15 56.31 30.35 -9.95
N GLN A 16 56.37 31.60 -9.45
CA GLN A 16 55.19 32.26 -8.88
C GLN A 16 54.07 32.46 -9.91
N GLN A 17 54.40 32.82 -11.16
CA GLN A 17 53.41 32.93 -12.23
C GLN A 17 52.80 31.58 -12.61
N ILE A 18 53.60 30.51 -12.63
CA ILE A 18 53.10 29.15 -12.88
C ILE A 18 52.15 28.72 -11.76
N ILE A 19 52.54 28.87 -10.50
CA ILE A 19 51.73 28.46 -9.33
C ILE A 19 50.45 29.31 -9.23
N ALA A 20 50.51 30.60 -9.56
CA ALA A 20 49.34 31.46 -9.60
C ALA A 20 48.34 31.07 -10.71
N GLY A 21 48.80 30.45 -11.79
CA GLY A 21 47.95 29.97 -12.89
C GLY A 21 47.45 28.54 -12.75
N LEU A 22 47.79 27.82 -11.66
CA LEU A 22 47.28 26.48 -11.41
C LEU A 22 45.80 26.51 -11.03
N SER A 23 45.05 25.52 -11.50
CA SER A 23 43.69 25.24 -11.04
C SER A 23 43.66 24.72 -9.60
N ASP A 24 44.74 24.08 -9.16
CA ASP A 24 44.90 23.63 -7.78
C ASP A 24 45.14 24.82 -6.84
N GLY A 25 44.47 24.81 -5.69
CA GLY A 25 44.74 25.72 -4.61
C GLY A 25 46.08 25.41 -3.95
N VAL A 26 46.93 26.41 -3.79
CA VAL A 26 48.23 26.28 -3.12
C VAL A 26 48.28 27.26 -1.96
N ILE A 27 48.56 26.74 -0.75
CA ILE A 27 48.83 27.54 0.45
C ILE A 27 50.25 27.22 0.92
N LEU A 28 51.03 28.26 1.15
CA LEU A 28 52.41 28.17 1.61
C LEU A 28 52.52 28.68 3.04
N LEU A 29 53.14 27.88 3.90
CA LEU A 29 53.33 28.15 5.30
C LEU A 29 54.82 28.19 5.66
N GLU A 30 55.14 28.96 6.69
CA GLU A 30 56.43 28.89 7.39
C GLU A 30 56.38 27.84 8.51
N LEU A 31 57.55 27.48 9.05
CA LEU A 31 57.69 26.49 10.13
C LEU A 31 57.04 26.95 11.45
N ASP A 32 56.83 28.24 11.62
CA ASP A 32 56.12 28.82 12.77
C ASP A 32 54.59 28.78 12.62
N LYS A 33 54.10 28.07 11.59
CA LYS A 33 52.70 27.91 11.21
C LYS A 33 52.04 29.14 10.58
N SER A 34 52.78 30.22 10.32
CA SER A 34 52.24 31.39 9.63
C SER A 34 51.91 31.07 8.17
N ILE A 35 50.82 31.66 7.67
CA ILE A 35 50.42 31.55 6.26
C ILE A 35 51.13 32.67 5.51
N LEU A 36 52.15 32.31 4.73
CA LEU A 36 52.95 33.29 3.99
C LEU A 36 52.25 33.71 2.70
N TRP A 37 51.58 32.77 2.03
CA TRP A 37 51.00 33.02 0.72
C TRP A 37 49.91 32.00 0.35
N ALA A 38 48.92 32.42 -0.43
CA ALA A 38 47.97 31.54 -1.09
C ALA A 38 47.65 32.06 -2.50
N ASN A 39 47.44 31.14 -3.45
CA ASN A 39 46.99 31.53 -4.80
C ASN A 39 45.48 31.82 -4.84
N GLU A 40 45.02 32.41 -5.94
CA GLU A 40 43.61 32.77 -6.14
C GLU A 40 42.68 31.54 -6.10
N ALA A 41 43.14 30.39 -6.62
CA ALA A 41 42.40 29.14 -6.56
C ALA A 41 42.13 28.71 -5.11
N ALA A 42 43.14 28.75 -4.22
CA ALA A 42 42.97 28.45 -2.81
C ALA A 42 41.99 29.41 -2.13
N LEU A 43 42.06 30.71 -2.42
CA LEU A 43 41.11 31.68 -1.85
C LEU A 43 39.67 31.39 -2.30
N THR A 44 39.47 31.10 -3.58
CA THR A 44 38.17 30.77 -4.18
C THR A 44 37.57 29.50 -3.56
N MET A 45 38.39 28.46 -3.38
CA MET A 45 37.99 27.19 -2.75
C MET A 45 37.58 27.35 -1.28
N HIS A 46 38.00 28.42 -0.61
CA HIS A 46 37.55 28.75 0.74
C HIS A 46 36.44 29.81 0.77
N GLY A 47 35.98 30.27 -0.39
CA GLY A 47 34.96 31.33 -0.51
C GLY A 47 35.44 32.71 -0.04
N VAL A 48 36.75 32.95 0.00
CA VAL A 48 37.35 34.20 0.47
C VAL A 48 38.06 34.95 -0.65
N SER A 49 38.34 36.24 -0.43
CA SER A 49 38.95 37.10 -1.46
C SER A 49 40.39 37.50 -1.13
N THR A 50 40.82 37.42 0.14
CA THR A 50 42.17 37.81 0.55
C THR A 50 42.81 36.75 1.45
N ILE A 51 44.15 36.71 1.48
CA ILE A 51 44.91 35.78 2.35
C ILE A 51 44.58 36.03 3.82
N GLY A 52 44.36 37.29 4.21
CA GLY A 52 43.98 37.65 5.59
C GLY A 52 42.65 37.05 6.03
N ASP A 53 41.76 36.69 5.08
CA ASP A 53 40.48 36.05 5.36
C ASP A 53 40.65 34.55 5.70
N LEU A 54 41.72 33.90 5.22
CA LEU A 54 42.09 32.55 5.64
C LEU A 54 42.59 32.51 7.09
N GLY A 55 43.08 33.63 7.60
CA GLY A 55 43.79 33.72 8.88
C GLY A 55 45.30 33.95 8.68
N SER A 56 45.98 34.43 9.72
CA SER A 56 47.42 34.70 9.70
C SER A 56 48.29 33.45 9.92
N ASN A 57 47.71 32.39 10.48
CA ASN A 57 48.39 31.13 10.80
C ASN A 57 47.40 29.96 10.83
N ALA A 58 47.92 28.73 10.96
CA ALA A 58 47.14 27.49 11.01
C ALA A 58 46.07 27.48 12.13
N ASP A 59 46.36 28.05 13.30
CA ASP A 59 45.45 28.06 14.45
C ASP A 59 44.28 29.03 14.22
N GLU A 60 44.55 30.19 13.60
CA GLU A 60 43.51 31.15 13.21
C GLU A 60 42.65 30.62 12.07
N TYR A 61 43.25 29.95 11.08
CA TYR A 61 42.52 29.23 10.04
C TYR A 61 41.53 28.22 10.67
N ALA A 62 41.98 27.46 11.66
CA ALA A 62 41.14 26.47 12.32
C ALA A 62 39.96 27.08 13.11
N ARG A 63 40.00 28.38 13.44
CA ARG A 63 38.88 29.10 14.05
C ARG A 63 37.87 29.62 13.03
N ARG A 64 38.29 29.83 11.78
CA ARG A 64 37.47 30.41 10.71
C ARG A 64 36.77 29.35 9.86
N PHE A 65 37.32 28.15 9.81
CA PHE A 65 36.77 27.04 9.03
C PHE A 65 36.47 25.81 9.88
N THR A 66 35.36 25.16 9.57
CA THR A 66 35.01 23.85 10.11
C THR A 66 35.31 22.80 9.05
N LEU A 67 36.15 21.81 9.40
CA LEU A 67 36.50 20.71 8.51
C LEU A 67 35.86 19.41 8.99
N ARG A 68 35.33 18.63 8.04
CA ARG A 68 34.74 17.31 8.29
C ARG A 68 35.28 16.28 7.31
N TYR A 69 35.34 15.03 7.74
CA TYR A 69 35.48 13.91 6.81
C TYR A 69 34.15 13.69 6.09
N ARG A 70 34.20 13.02 4.92
CA ARG A 70 33.02 12.63 4.12
C ARG A 70 31.99 11.77 4.86
N ASN A 71 32.37 11.15 5.98
CA ASN A 71 31.48 10.41 6.86
C ASN A 71 30.80 11.29 7.93
N ASN A 72 30.84 12.62 7.75
CA ASN A 72 30.29 13.63 8.65
C ASN A 72 30.97 13.70 10.04
N HIS A 73 32.14 13.09 10.21
CA HIS A 73 32.95 13.22 11.42
C HIS A 73 33.75 14.53 11.37
N VAL A 74 33.59 15.38 12.38
CA VAL A 74 34.33 16.66 12.49
C VAL A 74 35.80 16.37 12.76
N LEU A 75 36.70 16.98 11.98
CA LEU A 75 38.13 16.91 12.27
C LEU A 75 38.40 17.79 13.51
N PRO A 76 39.17 17.31 14.50
CA PRO A 76 39.70 18.22 15.51
C PRO A 76 40.71 19.18 14.85
N PRO A 77 40.82 20.44 15.31
CA PRO A 77 41.74 21.45 14.75
C PRO A 77 43.19 20.96 14.56
N ASP A 78 43.69 20.13 15.49
CA ASP A 78 45.04 19.57 15.42
C ASP A 78 45.24 18.63 14.22
N ASN A 79 44.17 18.00 13.74
CA ASN A 79 44.17 17.08 12.61
C ASN A 79 43.81 17.74 11.28
N TYR A 80 43.57 19.05 11.26
CA TYR A 80 43.37 19.77 9.99
C TYR A 80 44.62 19.59 9.10
N PRO A 81 44.47 19.48 7.76
CA PRO A 81 45.61 19.37 6.86
C PRO A 81 46.69 20.44 7.11
N ILE A 82 46.25 21.67 7.41
CA ILE A 82 47.14 22.80 7.73
C ILE A 82 47.92 22.62 9.04
N SER A 83 47.29 22.05 10.07
CA SER A 83 47.92 21.75 11.37
C SER A 83 48.83 20.52 11.31
N ARG A 84 48.51 19.57 10.44
CA ARG A 84 49.34 18.38 10.17
C ARG A 84 50.61 18.76 9.41
N VAL A 85 50.49 19.52 8.32
CA VAL A 85 51.68 19.96 7.57
C VAL A 85 52.55 20.90 8.41
N ALA A 86 51.97 21.74 9.27
CA ALA A 86 52.69 22.57 10.25
C ALA A 86 53.58 21.76 11.20
N ARG A 87 53.27 20.48 11.43
CA ARG A 87 54.08 19.53 12.20
C ARG A 87 55.04 18.71 11.32
N CYS A 88 55.24 19.14 10.08
CA CYS A 88 56.01 18.45 9.04
C CYS A 88 55.46 17.06 8.69
N GLU A 89 54.17 16.81 8.88
CA GLU A 89 53.54 15.55 8.44
C GLU A 89 53.28 15.55 6.93
N ALA A 90 53.83 14.57 6.24
CA ALA A 90 53.53 14.30 4.83
C ALA A 90 52.25 13.45 4.71
N PHE A 91 51.33 13.85 3.84
CA PHE A 91 50.12 13.09 3.52
C PHE A 91 49.67 13.40 2.09
N ASN A 92 48.99 12.44 1.47
CA ASN A 92 48.42 12.56 0.14
C ASN A 92 46.94 12.20 0.18
N ASP A 93 46.17 12.79 -0.74
CA ASP A 93 44.79 12.41 -1.07
C ASP A 93 43.80 12.40 0.11
N VAL A 94 43.89 13.41 0.97
CA VAL A 94 42.96 13.57 2.10
C VAL A 94 41.72 14.34 1.64
N LEU A 95 40.58 13.65 1.54
CA LEU A 95 39.28 14.25 1.21
C LEU A 95 38.61 14.84 2.45
N ILE A 96 38.32 16.13 2.40
CA ILE A 96 37.65 16.87 3.47
C ILE A 96 36.55 17.78 2.93
N GLU A 97 35.51 17.94 3.73
CA GLU A 97 34.50 18.99 3.56
C GLU A 97 34.94 20.22 4.35
N VAL A 98 34.92 21.38 3.71
CA VAL A 98 35.31 22.67 4.27
C VAL A 98 34.11 23.61 4.22
N SER A 99 33.73 24.16 5.36
CA SER A 99 32.74 25.23 5.46
C SER A 99 33.27 26.38 6.28
N SER A 100 32.87 27.62 5.95
CA SER A 100 33.14 28.77 6.80
C SER A 100 32.32 28.68 8.08
N VAL A 101 32.84 29.22 9.19
CA VAL A 101 32.06 29.37 10.43
C VAL A 101 30.94 30.39 10.26
N ASP A 102 31.14 31.41 9.42
CA ASP A 102 30.15 32.46 9.16
C ASP A 102 29.04 32.02 8.19
N ASP A 103 29.34 31.06 7.31
CA ASP A 103 28.40 30.48 6.35
C ASP A 103 28.58 28.95 6.30
N PRO A 104 27.96 28.21 7.25
CA PRO A 104 28.08 26.76 7.33
C PRO A 104 27.29 26.02 6.25
N GLU A 105 26.38 26.68 5.52
CA GLU A 105 25.61 26.04 4.44
C GLU A 105 26.44 25.87 3.17
N ARG A 106 27.43 26.75 2.96
CA ARG A 106 28.33 26.66 1.82
C ARG A 106 29.48 25.69 2.12
N VAL A 107 29.34 24.46 1.62
CA VAL A 107 30.32 23.39 1.80
C VAL A 107 31.08 23.14 0.50
N TRP A 108 32.40 23.14 0.60
CA TRP A 108 33.32 22.71 -0.45
C TRP A 108 33.91 21.35 -0.11
N VAL A 109 34.27 20.55 -1.12
CA VAL A 109 34.98 19.28 -0.94
C VAL A 109 36.36 19.40 -1.56
N HIS A 110 37.39 19.30 -0.73
CA HIS A 110 38.78 19.40 -1.16
C HIS A 110 39.46 18.03 -1.07
N SER A 111 40.22 17.68 -2.11
CA SER A 111 41.28 16.68 -1.97
C SER A 111 42.58 17.41 -1.65
N VAL A 112 43.21 17.11 -0.52
CA VAL A 112 44.37 17.84 0.00
C VAL A 112 45.58 16.92 0.12
N ARG A 113 46.74 17.42 -0.32
CA ARG A 113 48.05 16.80 -0.09
C ARG A 113 49.03 17.82 0.48
N SER A 114 50.03 17.34 1.20
CA SER A 114 51.10 18.17 1.73
C SER A 114 52.43 17.90 1.03
N MET A 115 53.27 18.93 1.01
CA MET A 115 54.63 18.87 0.51
C MET A 115 55.53 19.72 1.41
N VAL A 116 56.68 19.18 1.81
CA VAL A 116 57.69 19.88 2.62
C VAL A 116 58.85 20.27 1.70
N LEU A 117 59.10 21.57 1.56
CA LEU A 117 60.25 22.09 0.83
C LEU A 117 61.46 22.12 1.76
N THR A 118 62.59 21.60 1.29
CA THR A 118 63.83 21.54 2.06
C THR A 118 64.93 22.39 1.41
N ASP A 119 65.82 22.91 2.25
CA ASP A 119 67.00 23.65 1.84
C ASP A 119 68.07 22.73 1.22
N ARG A 120 69.21 23.30 0.81
CA ARG A 120 70.34 22.54 0.22
C ARG A 120 70.98 21.53 1.17
N VAL A 121 70.70 21.61 2.47
CA VAL A 121 71.22 20.74 3.53
C VAL A 121 70.15 19.72 3.97
N GLY A 122 68.96 19.75 3.37
CA GLY A 122 67.85 18.84 3.64
C GLY A 122 66.99 19.25 4.84
N GLN A 123 67.16 20.45 5.40
CA GLN A 123 66.32 20.96 6.48
C GLN A 123 65.03 21.56 5.91
N PRO A 124 63.86 21.39 6.56
CA PRO A 124 62.62 21.96 6.08
C PRO A 124 62.71 23.49 6.09
N GLU A 125 62.45 24.14 4.94
CA GLU A 125 62.49 25.59 4.76
C GLU A 125 61.07 26.17 4.66
N SER A 126 60.15 25.43 4.04
CA SER A 126 58.77 25.86 3.85
C SER A 126 57.82 24.68 3.69
N LEU A 127 56.55 24.90 3.99
CA LEU A 127 55.50 23.90 4.01
C LEU A 127 54.42 24.29 2.99
N VAL A 128 53.94 23.32 2.21
CA VAL A 128 52.99 23.57 1.13
C VAL A 128 51.80 22.65 1.27
N LEU A 129 50.60 23.22 1.20
CA LEU A 129 49.35 22.49 0.98
C LEU A 129 48.93 22.71 -0.45
N ILE A 130 48.62 21.60 -1.12
CA ILE A 130 48.02 21.62 -2.44
C ILE A 130 46.65 20.98 -2.30
N MET A 131 45.64 21.64 -2.83
CA MET A 131 44.27 21.15 -2.80
C MET A 131 43.61 21.29 -4.17
N SER A 132 42.74 20.35 -4.49
CA SER A 132 41.88 20.42 -5.68
C SER A 132 40.43 20.44 -5.24
N ASP A 133 39.63 21.30 -5.88
CA ASP A 133 38.20 21.31 -5.71
C ASP A 133 37.58 20.10 -6.40
N VAL A 134 36.93 19.24 -5.60
CA VAL A 134 36.20 18.06 -6.06
C VAL A 134 34.73 18.13 -5.64
N THR A 135 34.23 19.33 -5.38
CA THR A 135 32.86 19.59 -4.89
C THR A 135 31.81 19.07 -5.87
N ASP A 136 31.95 19.38 -7.16
CA ASP A 136 31.00 18.93 -8.20
C ASP A 136 30.93 17.41 -8.29
N TRP A 137 32.08 16.74 -8.29
CA TRP A 137 32.18 15.28 -8.27
C TRP A 137 31.53 14.69 -7.02
N ALA A 138 31.84 15.24 -5.85
CA ALA A 138 31.33 14.77 -4.57
C ALA A 138 29.81 14.97 -4.41
N ASN A 139 29.28 16.08 -4.94
CA ASN A 139 27.85 16.38 -4.99
C ASN A 139 27.11 15.49 -6.00
N ALA A 140 27.73 15.20 -7.15
CA ALA A 140 27.18 14.27 -8.13
C ALA A 140 27.05 12.86 -7.53
N GLU A 141 28.09 12.34 -6.88
CA GLU A 141 28.05 11.02 -6.23
C GLU A 141 27.01 10.98 -5.11
N LEU A 142 26.91 12.03 -4.29
CA LEU A 142 25.91 12.10 -3.22
C LEU A 142 24.48 12.16 -3.78
N ARG A 143 24.26 12.96 -4.84
CA ARG A 143 22.96 13.06 -5.50
C ARG A 143 22.57 11.72 -6.10
N PHE A 144 23.50 11.04 -6.75
CA PHE A 144 23.29 9.70 -7.28
C PHE A 144 22.88 8.71 -6.19
N GLU A 145 23.65 8.62 -5.10
CA GLU A 145 23.34 7.75 -3.96
C GLU A 145 21.96 8.05 -3.36
N LYS A 146 21.64 9.33 -3.16
CA LYS A 146 20.33 9.71 -2.63
C LYS A 146 19.20 9.34 -3.58
N THR A 147 19.34 9.61 -4.88
CA THR A 147 18.31 9.30 -5.87
C THR A 147 18.14 7.79 -6.07
N PHE A 148 19.24 7.03 -6.12
CA PHE A 148 19.21 5.59 -6.27
C PHE A 148 18.55 4.90 -5.06
N ASN A 149 18.90 5.31 -3.83
CA ASN A 149 18.33 4.75 -2.61
C ASN A 149 16.90 5.22 -2.32
N ALA A 150 16.51 6.42 -2.75
CA ALA A 150 15.14 6.92 -2.57
C ALA A 150 14.16 6.36 -3.60
N ASN A 151 14.64 5.78 -4.70
CA ASN A 151 13.78 5.18 -5.71
C ASN A 151 13.17 3.88 -5.16
N PRO A 152 11.83 3.79 -5.03
CA PRO A 152 11.17 2.58 -4.55
C PRO A 152 11.21 1.43 -5.57
N ALA A 153 11.49 1.72 -6.85
CA ALA A 153 11.61 0.69 -7.87
C ALA A 153 12.85 -0.18 -7.60
N PRO A 154 12.69 -1.50 -7.42
CA PRO A 154 13.80 -2.42 -7.19
C PRO A 154 14.89 -2.30 -8.25
N ALA A 155 16.14 -2.15 -7.82
CA ALA A 155 17.27 -2.00 -8.72
C ALA A 155 18.61 -2.47 -8.11
N VAL A 156 19.47 -3.01 -8.98
CA VAL A 156 20.86 -3.37 -8.67
C VAL A 156 21.79 -2.86 -9.76
N ILE A 157 23.04 -2.56 -9.39
CA ILE A 157 24.09 -2.18 -10.34
C ILE A 157 25.15 -3.25 -10.35
N CYS A 158 25.42 -3.79 -11.53
CA CYS A 158 26.42 -4.80 -11.79
C CYS A 158 27.60 -4.18 -12.53
N ARG A 159 28.82 -4.42 -12.06
CA ARG A 159 30.03 -4.08 -12.79
C ARG A 159 30.28 -5.11 -13.88
N LEU A 160 30.54 -4.67 -15.11
CA LEU A 160 30.65 -5.57 -16.25
C LEU A 160 32.01 -6.27 -16.37
N SER A 161 33.07 -5.77 -15.73
CA SER A 161 34.40 -6.37 -15.82
C SER A 161 34.52 -7.72 -15.09
N ASP A 162 33.79 -7.90 -13.99
CA ASP A 162 33.79 -9.11 -13.16
C ASP A 162 32.38 -9.69 -12.91
N LEU A 163 31.34 -9.05 -13.47
CA LEU A 163 29.93 -9.42 -13.31
C LEU A 163 29.49 -9.49 -11.85
N ARG A 164 30.00 -8.58 -11.00
CA ARG A 164 29.62 -8.50 -9.58
C ARG A 164 28.68 -7.32 -9.30
N TYR A 165 27.74 -7.53 -8.38
CA TYR A 165 26.88 -6.44 -7.93
C TYR A 165 27.63 -5.50 -7.00
N ILE A 166 27.68 -4.22 -7.36
CA ILE A 166 28.44 -3.20 -6.61
C ILE A 166 27.53 -2.23 -5.84
N LYS A 167 26.26 -2.11 -6.25
CA LYS A 167 25.24 -1.34 -5.53
C LYS A 167 23.88 -2.03 -5.61
N VAL A 168 23.07 -1.87 -4.58
CA VAL A 168 21.69 -2.37 -4.48
C VAL A 168 20.86 -1.33 -3.74
N ASN A 169 19.66 -1.05 -4.23
CA ASN A 169 18.75 -0.12 -3.57
C ASN A 169 17.81 -0.83 -2.58
N PRO A 170 17.19 -0.10 -1.63
CA PRO A 170 16.26 -0.68 -0.67
C PRO A 170 15.09 -1.42 -1.31
N GLY A 171 14.55 -0.91 -2.43
CA GLY A 171 13.43 -1.55 -3.13
C GLY A 171 13.72 -3.00 -3.55
N PHE A 172 14.94 -3.30 -3.98
CA PHE A 172 15.34 -4.67 -4.29
C PHE A 172 15.39 -5.56 -3.05
N LEU A 173 15.94 -5.07 -1.95
CA LEU A 173 16.02 -5.80 -0.69
C LEU A 173 14.63 -6.10 -0.13
N GLU A 174 13.72 -5.12 -0.16
CA GLU A 174 12.33 -5.28 0.29
C GLU A 174 11.53 -6.25 -0.58
N MET A 175 11.71 -6.21 -1.90
CA MET A 175 11.01 -7.10 -2.83
C MET A 175 11.43 -8.56 -2.68
N THR A 176 12.70 -8.79 -2.40
CA THR A 176 13.35 -10.12 -2.49
C THR A 176 13.68 -10.73 -1.13
N GLY A 177 13.77 -9.94 -0.07
CA GLY A 177 14.23 -10.38 1.25
C GLY A 177 15.73 -10.61 1.36
N TYR A 178 16.52 -10.35 0.31
CA TYR A 178 17.98 -10.36 0.43
C TYR A 178 18.47 -9.26 1.36
N THR A 179 19.55 -9.53 2.09
CA THR A 179 20.30 -8.47 2.79
C THR A 179 21.30 -7.83 1.84
N ARG A 180 21.68 -6.57 2.12
CA ARG A 180 22.68 -5.86 1.33
C ARG A 180 23.98 -6.65 1.19
N ASP A 181 24.45 -7.26 2.27
CA ASP A 181 25.71 -8.01 2.32
C ASP A 181 25.65 -9.32 1.52
N GLN A 182 24.46 -9.88 1.28
CA GLN A 182 24.29 -11.05 0.42
C GLN A 182 24.30 -10.70 -1.07
N VAL A 183 23.97 -9.45 -1.42
CA VAL A 183 23.92 -9.00 -2.81
C VAL A 183 25.26 -8.39 -3.23
N ILE A 184 25.82 -7.50 -2.41
CA ILE A 184 27.03 -6.77 -2.75
C ILE A 184 28.23 -7.71 -2.83
N GLY A 185 28.95 -7.63 -3.95
CA GLY A 185 30.10 -8.48 -4.25
C GLY A 185 29.72 -9.82 -4.86
N THR A 186 28.46 -10.23 -4.83
CA THR A 186 27.99 -11.50 -5.39
C THR A 186 28.00 -11.47 -6.91
N SER A 187 28.32 -12.60 -7.54
CA SER A 187 28.34 -12.71 -9.00
C SER A 187 26.92 -12.79 -9.57
N ALA A 188 26.71 -12.23 -10.76
CA ALA A 188 25.49 -12.40 -11.55
C ALA A 188 25.19 -13.86 -11.93
N TYR A 189 26.16 -14.78 -11.75
CA TYR A 189 25.92 -16.23 -11.88
C TYR A 189 25.40 -16.89 -10.59
N GLU A 190 25.64 -16.28 -9.44
CA GLU A 190 25.18 -16.79 -8.13
C GLU A 190 23.76 -16.28 -7.82
N ILE A 191 23.49 -15.01 -8.14
CA ILE A 191 22.13 -14.45 -8.16
C ILE A 191 21.78 -14.19 -9.63
N ASP A 192 21.28 -15.21 -10.33
CA ASP A 192 20.92 -15.10 -11.75
C ASP A 192 19.58 -14.35 -11.91
N ILE A 193 19.68 -13.06 -12.22
CA ILE A 193 18.54 -12.18 -12.48
C ILE A 193 17.85 -12.44 -13.84
N PHE A 194 18.42 -13.32 -14.66
CA PHE A 194 17.89 -13.76 -15.95
C PHE A 194 17.53 -15.25 -15.94
N GLU A 195 17.38 -15.87 -14.77
CA GLU A 195 16.94 -17.25 -14.68
C GLU A 195 15.54 -17.39 -15.31
N GLN A 196 15.39 -18.38 -16.20
CA GLN A 196 14.18 -18.61 -16.98
C GLN A 196 13.66 -17.38 -17.76
N ALA A 197 14.55 -16.47 -18.18
CA ALA A 197 14.12 -15.32 -18.97
C ALA A 197 13.71 -15.72 -20.41
N ASP A 198 12.60 -15.16 -20.91
CA ASP A 198 12.02 -15.46 -22.24
C ASP A 198 13.03 -15.28 -23.39
N GLN A 199 13.94 -14.32 -23.25
CA GLN A 199 14.96 -13.98 -24.25
C GLN A 199 16.37 -13.88 -23.63
N ARG A 200 16.75 -14.88 -22.84
CA ARG A 200 18.04 -14.93 -22.13
C ARG A 200 19.24 -14.70 -23.05
N ASP A 201 19.27 -15.32 -24.23
CA ASP A 201 20.39 -15.17 -25.19
C ASP A 201 20.55 -13.72 -25.66
N LEU A 202 19.43 -13.02 -25.90
CA LEU A 202 19.44 -11.60 -26.25
C LEU A 202 19.96 -10.75 -25.09
N ALA A 203 19.54 -11.04 -23.85
CA ALA A 203 20.05 -10.33 -22.67
C ALA A 203 21.56 -10.50 -22.51
N VAL A 204 22.08 -11.73 -22.65
CA VAL A 204 23.52 -12.02 -22.57
C VAL A 204 24.30 -11.32 -23.69
N GLN A 205 23.77 -11.31 -24.93
CA GLN A 205 24.40 -10.60 -26.04
C GLN A 205 24.46 -9.09 -25.75
N ARG A 206 23.34 -8.47 -25.37
CA ARG A 206 23.25 -7.04 -25.05
C ARG A 206 24.15 -6.65 -23.88
N LEU A 207 24.32 -7.54 -22.91
CA LEU A 207 25.23 -7.34 -21.79
C LEU A 207 26.70 -7.32 -22.23
N ARG A 208 27.10 -8.18 -23.18
CA ARG A 208 28.44 -8.15 -23.78
C ARG A 208 28.68 -6.91 -24.64
N ASP A 209 27.66 -6.47 -25.37
CA ASP A 209 27.73 -5.30 -26.24
C ASP A 209 27.59 -3.98 -25.46
N VAL A 210 27.45 -4.01 -24.13
CA VAL A 210 27.20 -2.84 -23.27
C VAL A 210 26.00 -2.03 -23.78
N ALA A 211 24.94 -2.73 -24.19
CA ALA A 211 23.75 -2.17 -24.79
C ALA A 211 22.53 -2.34 -23.89
N THR A 212 21.51 -1.52 -24.11
CA THR A 212 20.23 -1.63 -23.40
C THR A 212 19.60 -3.01 -23.61
N ILE A 213 19.22 -3.63 -22.51
CA ILE A 213 18.48 -4.89 -22.44
C ILE A 213 17.00 -4.54 -22.32
N PRO A 214 16.15 -4.96 -23.29
CA PRO A 214 14.72 -4.68 -23.24
C PRO A 214 14.05 -5.37 -22.05
N GLN A 215 12.87 -4.90 -21.68
CA GLN A 215 12.05 -5.55 -20.65
C GLN A 215 11.70 -6.98 -21.07
N MET A 216 11.94 -7.93 -20.17
CA MET A 216 11.58 -9.34 -20.35
C MET A 216 11.17 -9.96 -19.02
N GLN A 217 10.34 -11.01 -19.08
CA GLN A 217 9.97 -11.77 -17.89
C GLN A 217 11.11 -12.69 -17.51
N ALA A 218 11.35 -12.84 -16.21
CA ALA A 218 12.34 -13.72 -15.62
C ALA A 218 11.85 -14.21 -14.24
N GLU A 219 12.51 -15.24 -13.72
CA GLU A 219 12.29 -15.76 -12.39
C GLU A 219 13.50 -15.42 -11.50
N LEU A 220 13.25 -14.77 -10.37
CA LEU A 220 14.30 -14.42 -9.41
C LEU A 220 14.24 -15.36 -8.21
N ARG A 221 15.34 -16.05 -7.91
CA ARG A 221 15.46 -16.89 -6.71
C ARG A 221 15.54 -16.02 -5.46
N LEU A 222 14.90 -16.49 -4.40
CA LEU A 222 14.84 -15.82 -3.11
C LEU A 222 15.75 -16.56 -2.11
N PRO A 223 16.26 -15.88 -1.07
CA PRO A 223 17.14 -16.51 -0.08
C PRO A 223 16.45 -17.59 0.76
N ASP A 224 15.12 -17.61 0.81
CA ASP A 224 14.32 -18.65 1.49
C ASP A 224 14.11 -19.92 0.66
N GLY A 225 14.66 -19.98 -0.56
CA GLY A 225 14.51 -21.08 -1.51
C GLY A 225 13.28 -20.95 -2.41
N GLY A 226 12.46 -19.92 -2.22
CA GLY A 226 11.37 -19.57 -3.13
C GLY A 226 11.86 -18.90 -4.42
N SER A 227 10.90 -18.52 -5.26
CA SER A 227 11.17 -17.72 -6.44
C SER A 227 10.05 -16.74 -6.71
N LYS A 228 10.39 -15.64 -7.39
CA LYS A 228 9.47 -14.55 -7.72
C LYS A 228 9.52 -14.25 -9.21
N GLN A 229 8.35 -14.14 -9.82
CA GLN A 229 8.22 -13.75 -11.22
C GLN A 229 8.35 -12.22 -11.34
N VAL A 230 9.33 -11.76 -12.12
CA VAL A 230 9.66 -10.34 -12.27
C VAL A 230 9.82 -9.98 -13.74
N ILE A 231 9.57 -8.72 -14.06
CA ILE A 231 10.06 -8.13 -15.31
C ILE A 231 11.39 -7.47 -15.02
N VAL A 232 12.45 -7.87 -15.72
CA VAL A 232 13.79 -7.30 -15.62
C VAL A 232 14.13 -6.49 -16.87
N ALA A 233 14.81 -5.36 -16.70
CA ALA A 233 15.40 -4.58 -17.78
C ALA A 233 16.80 -4.12 -17.37
N GLY A 234 17.67 -3.89 -18.35
CA GLY A 234 19.06 -3.46 -18.13
C GLY A 234 19.39 -2.19 -18.91
N GLN A 235 20.01 -1.21 -18.25
CA GLN A 235 20.53 0.00 -18.88
C GLN A 235 22.03 0.16 -18.60
N PRO A 236 22.86 0.35 -19.65
CA PRO A 236 24.29 0.60 -19.45
C PRO A 236 24.50 1.97 -18.81
N LEU A 237 25.47 2.07 -17.91
CA LEU A 237 25.92 3.31 -17.31
C LEU A 237 27.42 3.27 -17.03
N LEU A 238 28.03 4.45 -16.96
CA LEU A 238 29.41 4.62 -16.53
C LEU A 238 29.42 5.07 -15.07
N LEU A 239 30.12 4.33 -14.21
CA LEU A 239 30.29 4.67 -12.81
C LEU A 239 31.79 4.66 -12.50
N ASN A 240 32.35 5.82 -12.11
CA ASN A 240 33.79 5.98 -11.86
C ASN A 240 34.66 5.48 -13.03
N ASP A 241 34.27 5.82 -14.26
CA ASP A 241 34.91 5.36 -15.52
C ASP A 241 34.89 3.84 -15.76
N GLU A 242 34.12 3.08 -14.98
CA GLU A 242 33.89 1.65 -15.18
C GLU A 242 32.54 1.39 -15.85
N ASN A 243 32.53 0.49 -16.85
CA ASN A 243 31.29 0.03 -17.49
C ASN A 243 30.46 -0.79 -16.50
N CYS A 244 29.26 -0.30 -16.22
CA CYS A 244 28.29 -0.92 -15.34
C CYS A 244 26.93 -1.08 -16.03
N MET A 245 26.08 -1.92 -15.45
CA MET A 245 24.71 -2.16 -15.90
C MET A 245 23.76 -1.96 -14.72
N LEU A 246 22.79 -1.06 -14.87
CA LEU A 246 21.67 -0.91 -13.96
C LEU A 246 20.57 -1.87 -14.37
N PHE A 247 20.23 -2.79 -13.48
CA PHE A 247 19.05 -3.63 -13.63
C PHE A 247 17.91 -3.07 -12.80
N SER A 248 16.74 -2.97 -13.42
CA SER A 248 15.48 -2.60 -12.75
C SER A 248 14.49 -3.75 -12.83
N PHE A 249 13.66 -3.88 -11.78
CA PHE A 249 12.69 -4.96 -11.66
C PHE A 249 11.29 -4.44 -11.40
N VAL A 250 10.30 -5.15 -11.93
CA VAL A 250 8.89 -4.95 -11.61
C VAL A 250 8.31 -6.28 -11.13
N ASP A 251 7.75 -6.29 -9.93
CA ASP A 251 7.07 -7.44 -9.36
C ASP A 251 5.74 -7.70 -10.08
N MET A 252 5.53 -8.92 -10.55
CA MET A 252 4.33 -9.34 -11.27
C MET A 252 3.24 -9.92 -10.35
N GLU A 253 3.56 -10.28 -9.10
CA GLU A 253 2.59 -10.89 -8.19
C GLU A 253 1.38 -10.00 -7.88
N PRO A 254 1.51 -8.71 -7.58
CA PRO A 254 0.37 -7.86 -7.22
C PRO A 254 -0.68 -7.82 -8.34
N ARG A 255 -0.22 -7.70 -9.60
CA ARG A 255 -1.08 -7.66 -10.77
C ARG A 255 -1.84 -8.98 -10.96
N ARG A 256 -1.12 -10.10 -10.83
CA ARG A 256 -1.71 -11.43 -11.00
C ARG A 256 -2.71 -11.76 -9.89
N ARG A 257 -2.45 -11.34 -8.65
CA ARG A 257 -3.38 -11.53 -7.52
C ARG A 257 -4.70 -10.79 -7.74
N VAL A 258 -4.65 -9.55 -8.24
CA VAL A 258 -5.87 -8.78 -8.58
C VAL A 258 -6.64 -9.47 -9.69
N GLU A 259 -5.97 -9.91 -10.75
CA GLU A 259 -6.61 -10.60 -11.88
C GLU A 259 -7.24 -11.93 -11.47
N VAL A 260 -6.52 -12.75 -10.70
CA VAL A 260 -7.04 -14.03 -10.18
C VAL A 260 -8.19 -13.81 -9.20
N ALA A 261 -8.10 -12.81 -8.30
CA ALA A 261 -9.18 -12.49 -7.38
C ALA A 261 -10.43 -12.01 -8.11
N LEU A 262 -10.27 -11.16 -9.14
CA LEU A 262 -11.36 -10.72 -10.01
C LEU A 262 -12.01 -11.92 -10.70
N ARG A 263 -11.22 -12.76 -11.38
CA ARG A 263 -11.72 -13.97 -12.05
C ARG A 263 -12.44 -14.91 -11.08
N GLN A 264 -11.88 -15.14 -9.89
CA GLN A 264 -12.53 -15.97 -8.88
C GLN A 264 -13.85 -15.35 -8.38
N SER A 265 -13.92 -14.03 -8.26
CA SER A 265 -15.16 -13.34 -7.89
C SER A 265 -16.23 -13.44 -8.97
N GLU A 266 -15.86 -13.29 -10.25
CA GLU A 266 -16.74 -13.46 -11.41
C GLU A 266 -17.26 -14.90 -11.50
N GLU A 267 -16.37 -15.90 -11.37
CA GLU A 267 -16.78 -17.31 -11.38
C GLU A 267 -17.70 -17.66 -10.20
N ARG A 268 -17.47 -17.08 -9.01
CA ARG A 268 -18.36 -17.25 -7.85
C ARG A 268 -19.73 -16.63 -8.09
N PHE A 269 -19.79 -15.40 -8.61
CA PHE A 269 -21.06 -14.74 -8.93
C PHE A 269 -21.85 -15.53 -9.99
N ALA A 270 -21.20 -15.91 -11.09
CA ALA A 270 -21.84 -16.66 -12.17
C ALA A 270 -22.42 -18.00 -11.67
N LYS A 271 -21.69 -18.72 -10.81
CA LYS A 271 -22.18 -19.97 -10.22
C LYS A 271 -23.34 -19.73 -9.25
N ALA A 272 -23.25 -18.75 -8.36
CA ALA A 272 -24.32 -18.43 -7.42
C ALA A 272 -25.60 -18.01 -8.15
N PHE A 273 -25.49 -17.10 -9.13
CA PHE A 273 -26.61 -16.63 -9.94
C PHE A 273 -27.31 -17.79 -10.66
N ARG A 274 -26.56 -18.66 -11.35
CA ARG A 274 -27.13 -19.77 -12.13
C ARG A 274 -27.71 -20.91 -11.30
N LEU A 275 -27.10 -21.23 -10.14
CA LEU A 275 -27.49 -22.38 -9.31
C LEU A 275 -28.56 -22.04 -8.26
N THR A 276 -28.83 -20.76 -8.00
CA THR A 276 -29.90 -20.37 -7.06
C THR A 276 -31.25 -20.86 -7.58
N PRO A 277 -32.00 -21.68 -6.82
CA PRO A 277 -33.27 -22.29 -7.25
C PRO A 277 -34.45 -21.31 -7.18
N VAL A 278 -34.17 -20.02 -7.14
CA VAL A 278 -35.16 -18.94 -7.07
C VAL A 278 -35.03 -18.13 -8.35
N PRO A 279 -36.11 -17.83 -9.07
CA PRO A 279 -36.07 -16.96 -10.25
C PRO A 279 -35.41 -15.62 -9.97
N ILE A 280 -34.40 -15.28 -10.76
CA ILE A 280 -33.68 -14.00 -10.72
C ILE A 280 -33.64 -13.40 -12.11
N LEU A 281 -33.93 -12.10 -12.20
CA LEU A 281 -33.84 -11.30 -13.42
C LEU A 281 -33.04 -10.02 -13.17
N ILE A 282 -32.16 -9.67 -14.12
CA ILE A 282 -31.38 -8.43 -14.12
C ILE A 282 -31.82 -7.60 -15.32
N CYS A 283 -32.21 -6.35 -15.08
CA CYS A 283 -32.54 -5.40 -16.15
C CYS A 283 -31.90 -4.02 -15.93
N THR A 284 -31.72 -3.25 -16.99
CA THR A 284 -31.17 -1.88 -16.88
C THR A 284 -32.14 -0.96 -16.14
N ALA A 285 -31.63 -0.04 -15.32
CA ALA A 285 -32.48 0.87 -14.55
C ALA A 285 -33.18 1.93 -15.44
N ASP A 286 -32.59 2.26 -16.59
CA ASP A 286 -33.05 3.31 -17.50
C ASP A 286 -34.20 2.85 -18.41
N LYS A 287 -34.00 1.75 -19.13
CA LYS A 287 -34.91 1.20 -20.14
C LYS A 287 -35.65 -0.04 -19.66
N GLN A 288 -35.27 -0.59 -18.51
CA GLN A 288 -35.82 -1.84 -17.98
C GLN A 288 -35.62 -2.99 -18.96
N GLU A 289 -34.55 -2.94 -19.74
CA GLU A 289 -34.17 -3.95 -20.72
C GLU A 289 -33.48 -5.09 -19.99
N VAL A 290 -33.93 -6.33 -20.22
CA VAL A 290 -33.40 -7.50 -19.53
C VAL A 290 -32.02 -7.84 -20.08
N ILE A 291 -31.03 -7.81 -19.20
CA ILE A 291 -29.62 -8.07 -19.50
C ILE A 291 -29.28 -9.53 -19.24
N ASP A 292 -29.83 -10.11 -18.18
CA ASP A 292 -29.55 -11.49 -17.78
C ASP A 292 -30.68 -12.07 -16.93
N VAL A 293 -30.84 -13.40 -16.97
CA VAL A 293 -31.77 -14.17 -16.15
C VAL A 293 -31.14 -15.49 -15.75
N ASN A 294 -31.45 -15.99 -14.55
CA ASN A 294 -30.96 -17.30 -14.14
C ASN A 294 -31.83 -18.45 -14.66
N GLN A 295 -31.32 -19.67 -14.54
CA GLN A 295 -32.03 -20.87 -15.04
C GLN A 295 -33.38 -21.05 -14.35
N ALA A 296 -33.46 -20.80 -13.04
CA ALA A 296 -34.71 -20.89 -12.30
C ALA A 296 -35.79 -19.93 -12.84
N PHE A 297 -35.42 -18.75 -13.36
CA PHE A 297 -36.38 -17.84 -13.99
C PHE A 297 -36.98 -18.44 -15.25
N LEU A 298 -36.15 -19.01 -16.12
CA LEU A 298 -36.59 -19.65 -17.35
C LEU A 298 -37.50 -20.85 -17.05
N ASP A 299 -37.07 -21.72 -16.12
CA ASP A 299 -37.78 -22.95 -15.76
C ASP A 299 -39.13 -22.65 -15.08
N THR A 300 -39.15 -21.77 -14.07
CA THR A 300 -40.36 -21.48 -13.28
C THR A 300 -41.40 -20.70 -14.08
N LEU A 301 -40.97 -19.77 -14.93
CA LEU A 301 -41.89 -18.93 -15.72
C LEU A 301 -42.17 -19.48 -17.12
N ALA A 302 -41.54 -20.61 -17.48
CA ALA A 302 -41.65 -21.28 -18.77
C ALA A 302 -41.27 -20.38 -19.96
N TYR A 303 -40.25 -19.53 -19.79
CA TYR A 303 -39.69 -18.72 -20.88
C TYR A 303 -38.41 -19.33 -21.45
N ASP A 304 -38.19 -19.13 -22.75
CA ASP A 304 -36.93 -19.42 -23.40
C ASP A 304 -35.96 -18.24 -23.24
N SER A 305 -34.66 -18.50 -23.15
CA SER A 305 -33.64 -17.44 -22.96
C SER A 305 -33.69 -16.37 -24.05
N ASP A 306 -33.84 -16.80 -25.31
CA ASP A 306 -33.85 -15.93 -26.48
C ASP A 306 -35.12 -15.06 -26.55
N ASP A 307 -36.17 -15.49 -25.85
CA ASP A 307 -37.42 -14.75 -25.74
C ASP A 307 -37.41 -13.71 -24.62
N VAL A 308 -36.38 -13.67 -23.78
CA VAL A 308 -36.33 -12.83 -22.58
C VAL A 308 -35.26 -11.75 -22.70
N LEU A 309 -34.07 -12.11 -23.15
CA LEU A 309 -32.94 -11.19 -23.25
C LEU A 309 -33.22 -10.05 -24.25
N GLY A 310 -32.88 -8.81 -23.89
CA GLY A 310 -33.10 -7.62 -24.71
C GLY A 310 -34.55 -7.12 -24.78
N LYS A 311 -35.52 -7.85 -24.20
CA LYS A 311 -36.89 -7.35 -24.04
C LYS A 311 -37.01 -6.52 -22.77
N THR A 312 -37.96 -5.60 -22.74
CA THR A 312 -38.24 -4.83 -21.52
C THR A 312 -39.14 -5.62 -20.57
N VAL A 313 -39.02 -5.36 -19.26
CA VAL A 313 -39.92 -5.94 -18.23
C VAL A 313 -41.40 -5.73 -18.58
N THR A 314 -41.72 -4.59 -19.18
CA THR A 314 -43.07 -4.26 -19.67
C THR A 314 -43.49 -5.17 -20.85
N GLN A 315 -42.61 -5.39 -21.82
CA GLN A 315 -42.89 -6.26 -22.98
C GLN A 315 -43.11 -7.72 -22.59
N LEU A 316 -42.40 -8.20 -21.56
CA LEU A 316 -42.55 -9.57 -21.08
C LEU A 316 -43.89 -9.80 -20.36
N SER A 317 -44.49 -8.75 -19.75
CA SER A 317 -45.82 -8.81 -19.13
C SER A 317 -46.02 -9.99 -18.15
N PHE A 318 -44.93 -10.46 -17.52
CA PHE A 318 -44.97 -11.53 -16.53
C PHE A 318 -45.51 -11.04 -15.18
N ILE A 319 -45.41 -9.75 -14.86
CA ILE A 319 -46.16 -9.17 -13.74
C ILE A 319 -47.56 -8.83 -14.26
N HIS A 320 -48.57 -9.60 -13.83
CA HIS A 320 -49.93 -9.53 -14.39
C HIS A 320 -50.62 -8.18 -14.13
N ASP A 321 -50.37 -7.59 -12.95
CA ASP A 321 -50.93 -6.30 -12.58
C ASP A 321 -50.00 -5.14 -12.97
N ASP A 322 -50.39 -4.38 -14.00
CA ASP A 322 -49.67 -3.18 -14.46
C ASP A 322 -49.50 -2.13 -13.35
N SER A 323 -50.47 -2.02 -12.43
CA SER A 323 -50.41 -1.09 -11.31
C SER A 323 -49.38 -1.53 -10.26
N ALA A 324 -49.26 -2.83 -10.01
CA ALA A 324 -48.23 -3.40 -9.15
C ALA A 324 -46.84 -3.27 -9.75
N ARG A 325 -46.67 -3.55 -11.05
CA ARG A 325 -45.40 -3.34 -11.78
C ARG A 325 -44.93 -1.89 -11.66
N THR A 326 -45.83 -0.94 -11.91
CA THR A 326 -45.50 0.50 -11.85
C THR A 326 -45.12 0.92 -10.43
N ARG A 327 -45.82 0.41 -9.41
CA ARG A 327 -45.46 0.66 -7.99
C ARG A 327 -44.10 0.07 -7.63
N LEU A 328 -43.79 -1.13 -8.09
CA LEU A 328 -42.49 -1.78 -7.85
C LEU A 328 -41.33 -0.98 -8.47
N LEU A 329 -41.45 -0.64 -9.75
CA LEU A 329 -40.40 0.10 -10.47
C LEU A 329 -40.22 1.52 -9.95
N SER A 330 -41.31 2.21 -9.61
CA SER A 330 -41.23 3.55 -9.00
C SER A 330 -40.63 3.52 -7.59
N ALA A 331 -40.92 2.48 -6.80
CA ALA A 331 -40.29 2.29 -5.50
C ALA A 331 -38.79 2.00 -5.62
N LEU A 332 -38.36 1.22 -6.63
CA LEU A 332 -36.94 1.00 -6.94
C LEU A 332 -36.25 2.29 -7.37
N ALA A 333 -36.84 3.03 -8.30
CA ALA A 333 -36.26 4.31 -8.78
C ALA A 333 -36.12 5.35 -7.66
N LYS A 334 -37.03 5.34 -6.67
CA LYS A 334 -37.03 6.31 -5.57
C LYS A 334 -36.16 5.89 -4.39
N ASN A 335 -36.22 4.62 -3.99
CA ASN A 335 -35.65 4.13 -2.73
C ASN A 335 -34.43 3.22 -2.94
N GLY A 336 -34.10 2.86 -4.19
CA GLY A 336 -33.00 1.93 -4.54
C GLY A 336 -33.30 0.46 -4.23
N ARG A 337 -34.22 0.17 -3.31
CA ARG A 337 -34.56 -1.19 -2.89
C ARG A 337 -36.04 -1.35 -2.58
N VAL A 338 -36.55 -2.54 -2.86
CA VAL A 338 -37.90 -2.99 -2.53
C VAL A 338 -37.79 -4.35 -1.85
N ASP A 339 -38.31 -4.43 -0.63
CA ASP A 339 -38.34 -5.67 0.14
C ASP A 339 -39.74 -6.26 0.08
N ARG A 340 -39.83 -7.49 -0.45
CA ARG A 340 -41.00 -8.38 -0.45
C ARG A 340 -42.34 -7.73 -0.76
N VAL A 341 -42.62 -7.53 -2.05
CA VAL A 341 -43.92 -7.10 -2.59
C VAL A 341 -44.64 -8.27 -3.24
N ASP A 342 -45.78 -8.64 -2.70
CA ASP A 342 -46.66 -9.67 -3.27
C ASP A 342 -47.24 -9.17 -4.60
N VAL A 343 -46.99 -9.93 -5.67
CA VAL A 343 -47.54 -9.68 -7.00
C VAL A 343 -47.97 -10.98 -7.69
N PRO A 344 -49.09 -10.97 -8.42
CA PRO A 344 -49.45 -12.06 -9.29
C PRO A 344 -48.51 -12.07 -10.51
N VAL A 345 -47.82 -13.19 -10.70
CA VAL A 345 -46.90 -13.40 -11.81
C VAL A 345 -47.53 -14.40 -12.78
N ARG A 346 -47.56 -14.06 -14.06
CA ARG A 346 -48.10 -14.89 -15.13
C ARG A 346 -46.95 -15.57 -15.88
N LYS A 347 -46.98 -16.90 -15.92
CA LYS A 347 -46.11 -17.73 -16.75
C LYS A 347 -46.43 -17.56 -18.24
N LYS A 348 -45.53 -18.00 -19.13
CA LYS A 348 -45.75 -17.98 -20.58
C LYS A 348 -46.94 -18.87 -21.01
N ASP A 349 -47.24 -19.92 -20.25
CA ASP A 349 -48.37 -20.84 -20.46
C ASP A 349 -49.71 -20.37 -19.85
N GLU A 350 -49.78 -19.09 -19.43
CA GLU A 350 -50.93 -18.43 -18.82
C GLU A 350 -51.28 -18.84 -17.37
N GLU A 351 -50.51 -19.71 -16.73
CA GLU A 351 -50.68 -20.00 -15.30
C GLU A 351 -50.30 -18.79 -14.42
N LEU A 352 -51.08 -18.53 -13.37
CA LEU A 352 -50.82 -17.47 -12.40
C LEU A 352 -50.15 -18.03 -11.14
N LEU A 353 -48.98 -17.48 -10.82
CA LEU A 353 -48.23 -17.72 -9.60
C LEU A 353 -48.41 -16.56 -8.63
N GLU A 354 -48.54 -16.88 -7.34
CA GLU A 354 -48.50 -15.90 -6.26
C GLU A 354 -47.05 -15.70 -5.82
N CYS A 355 -46.38 -14.67 -6.35
CA CYS A 355 -44.97 -14.44 -6.05
C CYS A 355 -44.76 -13.24 -5.11
N ALA A 356 -43.76 -13.33 -4.25
CA ALA A 356 -43.20 -12.18 -3.56
C ALA A 356 -41.94 -11.71 -4.30
N VAL A 357 -41.92 -10.46 -4.76
CA VAL A 357 -40.76 -9.85 -5.42
C VAL A 357 -39.94 -9.10 -4.40
N SER A 358 -38.64 -9.39 -4.35
CA SER A 358 -37.65 -8.51 -3.73
C SER A 358 -36.71 -8.00 -4.79
N ALA A 359 -36.33 -6.73 -4.71
CA ALA A 359 -35.50 -6.12 -5.73
C ALA A 359 -34.54 -5.08 -5.15
N ASP A 360 -33.35 -5.01 -5.71
CA ASP A 360 -32.31 -4.06 -5.31
C ASP A 360 -31.63 -3.44 -6.52
N THR A 361 -31.06 -2.26 -6.34
CA THR A 361 -30.29 -1.55 -7.37
C THR A 361 -28.83 -1.92 -7.22
N VAL A 362 -28.26 -2.48 -8.28
CA VAL A 362 -26.86 -2.93 -8.35
C VAL A 362 -26.15 -2.23 -9.50
N ASN A 363 -24.87 -1.95 -9.34
CA ASN A 363 -24.04 -1.40 -10.40
C ASN A 363 -23.27 -2.53 -11.08
N ILE A 364 -23.50 -2.72 -12.37
CA ILE A 364 -22.82 -3.73 -13.20
C ILE A 364 -22.16 -2.99 -14.37
N HIS A 365 -20.82 -3.08 -14.49
CA HIS A 365 -20.04 -2.37 -15.51
C HIS A 365 -20.39 -0.86 -15.61
N ASP A 366 -20.42 -0.17 -14.47
CA ASP A 366 -20.81 1.25 -14.34
C ASP A 366 -22.23 1.60 -14.84
N THR A 367 -23.06 0.58 -15.07
CA THR A 367 -24.48 0.74 -15.42
C THR A 367 -25.34 0.39 -14.21
N SER A 368 -26.27 1.27 -13.87
CA SER A 368 -27.27 0.98 -12.83
C SER A 368 -28.28 -0.03 -13.35
N CYS A 369 -28.45 -1.13 -12.63
CA CYS A 369 -29.32 -2.24 -12.97
C CYS A 369 -30.23 -2.60 -11.79
N TYR A 370 -31.41 -3.12 -12.07
CA TYR A 370 -32.29 -3.72 -11.07
C TYR A 370 -32.10 -5.23 -11.06
N LEU A 371 -31.81 -5.79 -9.89
CA LEU A 371 -31.78 -7.21 -9.62
C LEU A 371 -33.11 -7.60 -8.96
N LEU A 372 -33.96 -8.35 -9.65
CA LEU A 372 -35.25 -8.82 -9.15
C LEU A 372 -35.16 -10.30 -8.79
N VAL A 373 -35.67 -10.65 -7.63
CA VAL A 373 -35.80 -12.03 -7.13
C VAL A 373 -37.28 -12.32 -6.94
N LEU A 374 -37.79 -13.37 -7.57
CA LEU A 374 -39.19 -13.79 -7.45
C LEU A 374 -39.26 -15.04 -6.59
N MET A 375 -39.93 -14.96 -5.44
CA MET A 375 -40.16 -16.10 -4.58
C MET A 375 -41.59 -16.60 -4.76
N ASP A 376 -41.76 -17.81 -5.25
CA ASP A 376 -43.07 -18.44 -5.35
C ASP A 376 -43.63 -18.72 -3.94
N MET A 377 -44.83 -18.21 -3.66
CA MET A 377 -45.56 -18.41 -2.42
C MET A 377 -46.86 -19.18 -2.62
N THR A 378 -47.10 -19.74 -3.81
CA THR A 378 -48.36 -20.40 -4.17
C THR A 378 -48.69 -21.57 -3.26
N GLU A 379 -47.73 -22.48 -3.04
CA GLU A 379 -47.91 -23.65 -2.16
C GLU A 379 -48.15 -23.22 -0.71
N ARG A 380 -47.36 -22.26 -0.22
CA ARG A 380 -47.50 -21.73 1.14
C ARG A 380 -48.86 -21.09 1.38
N LYS A 381 -49.32 -20.21 0.47
CA LYS A 381 -50.65 -19.57 0.57
C LYS A 381 -51.77 -20.61 0.48
N ARG A 382 -51.61 -21.66 -0.35
CA ARG A 382 -52.57 -22.76 -0.43
C ARG A 382 -52.67 -23.54 0.88
N THR A 383 -51.54 -23.92 1.48
CA THR A 383 -51.55 -24.60 2.78
C THR A 383 -52.14 -23.73 3.89
N GLU A 384 -51.84 -22.42 3.89
CA GLU A 384 -52.44 -21.47 4.84
C GLU A 384 -53.97 -21.41 4.67
N LEU A 385 -54.47 -21.35 3.43
CA LEU A 385 -55.91 -21.35 3.14
C LEU A 385 -56.59 -22.69 3.48
N GLU A 386 -55.96 -23.83 3.17
CA GLU A 386 -56.48 -25.16 3.52
C GLU A 386 -56.57 -25.34 5.04
N LEU A 387 -55.58 -24.85 5.79
CA LEU A 387 -55.59 -24.88 7.25
C LEU A 387 -56.69 -23.98 7.83
N VAL A 388 -56.89 -22.78 7.26
CA VAL A 388 -57.99 -21.89 7.65
C VAL A 388 -59.34 -22.53 7.36
N ALA A 389 -59.53 -23.12 6.18
CA ALA A 389 -60.76 -23.79 5.79
C ALA A 389 -61.06 -25.00 6.70
N ALA A 390 -60.05 -25.83 7.01
CA ALA A 390 -60.21 -26.96 7.93
C ALA A 390 -60.59 -26.52 9.35
N ILE A 391 -60.01 -25.41 9.84
CA ILE A 391 -60.40 -24.81 11.13
C ILE A 391 -61.86 -24.32 11.07
N GLU A 392 -62.26 -23.64 10.00
CA GLU A 392 -63.64 -23.15 9.83
C GLU A 392 -64.67 -24.29 9.73
N GLU A 393 -64.32 -25.41 9.09
CA GLU A 393 -65.16 -26.60 8.98
C GLU A 393 -65.35 -27.28 10.33
N VAL A 394 -64.27 -27.48 11.10
CA VAL A 394 -64.34 -27.95 12.49
C VAL A 394 -65.15 -26.99 13.37
N MET A 395 -65.09 -25.68 13.13
CA MET A 395 -65.89 -24.69 13.86
C MET A 395 -67.38 -24.70 13.48
N LYS A 396 -67.74 -25.09 12.25
CA LYS A 396 -69.14 -25.19 11.80
C LYS A 396 -69.86 -26.44 12.32
N ASP A 397 -69.17 -27.58 12.38
CA ASP A 397 -69.74 -28.82 12.96
C ASP A 397 -69.81 -28.78 14.49
N ALA A 398 -69.09 -27.86 15.11
CA ALA A 398 -69.08 -27.65 16.54
C ALA A 398 -70.25 -26.79 17.06
N SER A 399 -71.46 -27.32 16.96
CA SER A 399 -72.56 -26.90 17.86
C SER A 399 -72.34 -27.35 19.32
N TRP A 400 -71.18 -27.95 19.66
CA TRP A 400 -70.94 -28.64 20.93
C TRP A 400 -69.62 -28.33 21.66
N PHE A 401 -68.90 -27.23 21.36
CA PHE A 401 -67.73 -26.85 22.19
C PHE A 401 -68.07 -25.80 23.25
N SER A 402 -67.68 -26.06 24.50
CA SER A 402 -67.87 -25.15 25.63
C SER A 402 -67.08 -23.86 25.42
N ARG A 403 -67.58 -22.74 25.99
CA ARG A 403 -66.98 -21.38 25.95
C ARG A 403 -65.46 -21.35 26.20
N THR A 404 -64.95 -22.31 26.99
CA THR A 404 -63.54 -22.43 27.39
C THR A 404 -62.62 -22.90 26.26
N LEU A 405 -63.12 -23.68 25.29
CA LEU A 405 -62.31 -24.14 24.15
C LEU A 405 -62.19 -23.08 23.06
N ILE A 406 -63.23 -22.25 22.89
CA ILE A 406 -63.24 -21.10 21.99
C ILE A 406 -62.23 -20.04 22.46
N GLU A 407 -62.12 -19.79 23.76
CA GLU A 407 -61.10 -18.89 24.33
C GLU A 407 -59.67 -19.43 24.15
N LYS A 408 -59.45 -20.75 24.24
CA LYS A 408 -58.14 -21.36 23.98
C LYS A 408 -57.75 -21.29 22.50
N LEU A 409 -58.69 -21.51 21.58
CA LEU A 409 -58.44 -21.40 20.13
C LEU A 409 -58.26 -19.94 19.66
N ALA A 410 -58.96 -18.98 20.26
CA ALA A 410 -58.73 -17.56 19.99
C ALA A 410 -57.31 -17.11 20.38
N ASN A 411 -56.69 -17.76 21.38
CA ASN A 411 -55.29 -17.56 21.71
C ASN A 411 -54.32 -18.20 20.71
N VAL A 412 -54.72 -19.25 19.98
CA VAL A 412 -53.89 -19.84 18.89
C VAL A 412 -53.81 -18.91 17.68
N LYS A 413 -54.84 -18.09 17.40
CA LYS A 413 -54.76 -17.01 16.39
C LYS A 413 -53.72 -15.92 16.72
N LYS A 414 -53.26 -15.82 17.97
CA LYS A 414 -52.15 -14.91 18.37
C LYS A 414 -50.76 -15.56 18.29
N ILE A 415 -50.66 -16.86 18.00
CA ILE A 415 -49.40 -17.64 18.12
C ILE A 415 -48.59 -17.73 16.80
N ASN A 416 -49.12 -17.26 15.66
CA ASN A 416 -48.35 -17.24 14.40
C ASN A 416 -47.51 -15.96 14.22
N SER A 417 -46.64 -15.68 15.19
CA SER A 417 -45.35 -15.03 14.92
C SER A 417 -44.28 -16.10 15.16
N PRO A 418 -43.38 -16.36 14.19
CA PRO A 418 -42.49 -17.51 14.24
C PRO A 418 -41.57 -17.43 15.47
N GLN A 419 -41.71 -18.40 16.38
CA GLN A 419 -40.75 -18.61 17.47
C GLN A 419 -39.58 -19.44 16.94
N LEU A 420 -38.41 -18.79 16.84
CA LEU A 420 -37.09 -19.43 16.89
C LEU A 420 -36.92 -20.18 18.24
N PRO A 421 -35.98 -21.15 18.33
CA PRO A 421 -35.79 -22.00 19.50
C PRO A 421 -35.73 -21.20 20.80
N SER A 422 -36.50 -21.64 21.79
CA SER A 422 -36.68 -20.97 23.07
C SER A 422 -35.46 -21.14 23.99
N ALA A 423 -34.48 -20.25 23.88
CA ALA A 423 -33.74 -19.80 25.05
C ALA A 423 -34.65 -18.80 25.78
N SER A 424 -35.15 -19.17 26.95
CA SER A 424 -36.06 -18.31 27.69
C SER A 424 -35.29 -17.09 28.23
N PHE A 425 -35.82 -15.88 28.03
CA PHE A 425 -35.31 -14.65 28.66
C PHE A 425 -35.24 -14.76 30.21
N THR A 426 -35.90 -15.76 30.80
CA THR A 426 -35.82 -16.10 32.23
C THR A 426 -34.47 -16.66 32.67
N ASP A 427 -33.61 -17.11 31.76
CA ASP A 427 -32.32 -17.77 32.08
C ASP A 427 -31.17 -16.75 32.26
N LEU A 428 -31.45 -15.48 31.96
CA LEU A 428 -30.54 -14.37 32.22
C LEU A 428 -30.77 -13.81 33.63
N THR A 429 -29.69 -13.79 34.41
CA THR A 429 -29.62 -13.07 35.68
C THR A 429 -29.90 -11.59 35.48
N ALA A 430 -30.29 -10.88 36.55
CA ALA A 430 -30.55 -9.44 36.47
C ALA A 430 -29.37 -8.66 35.87
N ARG A 431 -28.12 -9.06 36.16
CA ARG A 431 -26.92 -8.41 35.62
C ARG A 431 -26.66 -8.72 34.15
N GLU A 432 -26.95 -9.93 33.70
CA GLU A 432 -26.87 -10.27 32.29
C GLU A 432 -27.93 -9.52 31.47
N ARG A 433 -29.12 -9.29 32.04
CA ARG A 433 -30.16 -8.44 31.43
C ARG A 433 -29.76 -6.98 31.33
N ASP A 434 -29.15 -6.42 32.39
CA ASP A 434 -28.63 -5.04 32.37
C ASP A 434 -27.56 -4.87 31.28
N VAL A 435 -26.63 -5.84 31.16
CA VAL A 435 -25.57 -5.82 30.15
C VAL A 435 -26.16 -5.95 28.74
N LEU A 436 -27.12 -6.85 28.52
CA LEU A 436 -27.80 -7.01 27.22
C LEU A 436 -28.59 -5.75 26.82
N GLY A 437 -29.24 -5.09 27.78
CA GLY A 437 -29.94 -3.81 27.54
C GLY A 437 -28.98 -2.71 27.05
N LEU A 438 -27.84 -2.55 27.71
CA LEU A 438 -26.84 -1.55 27.31
C LEU A 438 -26.13 -1.91 25.99
N ILE A 439 -26.00 -3.20 25.65
CA ILE A 439 -25.58 -3.63 24.30
C ILE A 439 -26.61 -3.16 23.26
N CYS A 440 -27.90 -3.30 23.55
CA CYS A 440 -28.99 -2.88 22.66
C CYS A 440 -29.08 -1.35 22.51
N GLU A 441 -28.59 -0.58 23.48
CA GLU A 441 -28.41 0.88 23.38
C GLU A 441 -27.17 1.29 22.54
N GLY A 442 -26.35 0.33 22.09
CA GLY A 442 -25.17 0.58 21.26
C GLY A 442 -23.91 0.98 22.03
N LEU A 443 -23.92 0.90 23.36
CA LEU A 443 -22.75 1.24 24.19
C LEU A 443 -21.62 0.21 24.02
N ALA A 444 -20.37 0.64 24.04
CA ALA A 444 -19.20 -0.25 24.03
C ALA A 444 -18.90 -0.82 25.43
N ASP A 445 -18.16 -1.93 25.53
CA ASP A 445 -17.90 -2.63 26.80
C ASP A 445 -17.29 -1.73 27.89
N LYS A 446 -16.46 -0.75 27.50
CA LYS A 446 -15.86 0.24 28.40
C LYS A 446 -16.90 1.21 28.97
N GLU A 447 -17.91 1.57 28.17
CA GLU A 447 -19.00 2.47 28.56
C GLU A 447 -20.02 1.73 29.42
N ILE A 448 -20.31 0.46 29.09
CA ILE A 448 -21.10 -0.45 29.93
C ILE A 448 -20.45 -0.64 31.30
N ALA A 449 -19.13 -0.82 31.34
CA ALA A 449 -18.36 -0.93 32.59
C ALA A 449 -18.49 0.34 33.45
N ALA A 450 -18.41 1.52 32.84
CA ALA A 450 -18.60 2.79 33.54
C ALA A 450 -20.05 2.97 34.04
N ARG A 451 -21.05 2.59 33.23
CA ARG A 451 -22.48 2.70 33.55
C ARG A 451 -22.91 1.78 34.69
N LEU A 452 -22.40 0.55 34.69
CA LEU A 452 -22.71 -0.48 35.70
C LEU A 452 -21.76 -0.45 36.90
N LYS A 453 -20.75 0.42 36.90
CA LYS A 453 -19.68 0.49 37.92
C LYS A 453 -18.97 -0.86 38.11
N LEU A 454 -18.63 -1.50 36.99
CA LEU A 454 -17.92 -2.79 36.94
C LEU A 454 -16.54 -2.64 36.31
N ALA A 455 -15.64 -3.59 36.56
CA ALA A 455 -14.39 -3.67 35.83
C ALA A 455 -14.64 -4.08 34.36
N PRO A 456 -13.87 -3.58 33.37
CA PRO A 456 -14.05 -3.93 31.95
C PRO A 456 -14.01 -5.44 31.68
N ASN A 457 -13.15 -6.19 32.39
CA ASN A 457 -13.06 -7.64 32.26
C ASN A 457 -14.33 -8.35 32.78
N THR A 458 -14.99 -7.81 33.81
CA THR A 458 -16.24 -8.36 34.33
C THR A 458 -17.38 -8.20 33.32
N VAL A 459 -17.44 -7.05 32.64
CA VAL A 459 -18.41 -6.83 31.55
C VAL A 459 -18.15 -7.82 30.42
N ARG A 460 -16.91 -7.97 29.97
CA ARG A 460 -16.55 -8.90 28.89
C ARG A 460 -16.97 -10.35 29.21
N ASN A 461 -16.80 -10.78 30.46
CA ASN A 461 -17.28 -12.08 30.92
C ASN A 461 -18.80 -12.18 30.88
N HIS A 462 -19.54 -11.15 31.34
CA HIS A 462 -20.99 -11.14 31.24
C HIS A 462 -21.48 -11.14 29.78
N VAL A 463 -20.79 -10.45 28.86
CA VAL A 463 -21.10 -10.47 27.42
C VAL A 463 -20.92 -11.89 26.85
N ALA A 464 -19.81 -12.57 27.17
CA ALA A 464 -19.57 -13.94 26.72
C ALA A 464 -20.61 -14.92 27.29
N THR A 465 -20.98 -14.79 28.56
CA THR A 465 -22.03 -15.62 29.18
C THR A 465 -23.39 -15.34 28.56
N VAL A 466 -23.73 -14.08 28.28
CA VAL A 466 -24.96 -13.71 27.57
C VAL A 466 -25.00 -14.37 26.20
N TYR A 467 -23.92 -14.26 25.42
CA TYR A 467 -23.82 -14.86 24.08
C TYR A 467 -24.00 -16.38 24.12
N SER A 468 -23.33 -17.05 25.06
CA SER A 468 -23.48 -18.49 25.24
C SER A 468 -24.89 -18.91 25.68
N LYS A 469 -25.58 -18.11 26.50
CA LYS A 469 -26.93 -18.42 27.00
C LYS A 469 -28.02 -18.18 25.97
N ILE A 470 -27.84 -17.20 25.08
CA ILE A 470 -28.82 -16.86 24.04
C ILE A 470 -28.47 -17.47 22.67
N ASP A 471 -27.40 -18.27 22.62
CA ASP A 471 -26.88 -18.98 21.44
C ASP A 471 -26.56 -18.07 20.26
N VAL A 472 -25.77 -17.03 20.52
CA VAL A 472 -25.28 -16.07 19.50
C VAL A 472 -23.77 -15.90 19.56
N HIS A 473 -23.16 -15.52 18.46
CA HIS A 473 -21.70 -15.47 18.30
C HIS A 473 -21.18 -14.04 18.16
N SER A 474 -22.08 -13.06 18.01
CA SER A 474 -21.70 -11.67 17.78
C SER A 474 -22.63 -10.66 18.48
N ARG A 475 -22.11 -9.44 18.67
CA ARG A 475 -22.88 -8.32 19.25
C ARG A 475 -24.09 -7.97 18.39
N SER A 476 -23.93 -8.01 17.07
CA SER A 476 -25.00 -7.74 16.12
C SER A 476 -26.11 -8.79 16.22
N GLU A 477 -25.74 -10.07 16.31
CA GLU A 477 -26.71 -11.16 16.54
C GLU A 477 -27.44 -11.01 17.87
N ALA A 478 -26.76 -10.62 18.95
CA ALA A 478 -27.40 -10.38 20.25
C ALA A 478 -28.43 -9.24 20.20
N ILE A 479 -28.15 -8.17 19.44
CA ILE A 479 -29.07 -7.04 19.23
C ILE A 479 -30.29 -7.47 18.40
N VAL A 480 -30.07 -8.23 17.33
CA VAL A 480 -31.15 -8.79 16.49
C VAL A 480 -32.02 -9.74 17.33
N TRP A 481 -31.39 -10.62 18.09
CA TRP A 481 -32.06 -11.58 18.98
C TRP A 481 -32.97 -10.90 20.01
N ALA A 482 -32.54 -9.78 20.59
CA ALA A 482 -33.32 -8.99 21.54
C ALA A 482 -34.49 -8.26 20.85
N ARG A 483 -34.24 -7.70 19.67
CA ARG A 483 -35.23 -6.95 18.88
C ARG A 483 -36.36 -7.85 18.37
N GLU A 484 -36.05 -9.04 17.86
CA GLU A 484 -37.02 -10.03 17.39
C GLU A 484 -37.97 -10.50 18.50
N ARG A 485 -37.51 -10.45 19.76
CA ARG A 485 -38.28 -10.83 20.95
C ARG A 485 -38.98 -9.64 21.63
N GLY A 486 -38.91 -8.45 21.03
CA GLY A 486 -39.52 -7.23 21.57
C GLY A 486 -38.90 -6.73 22.88
N LEU A 487 -37.71 -7.23 23.26
CA LEU A 487 -37.03 -6.86 24.49
C LEU A 487 -36.46 -5.43 24.36
N PHE A 488 -36.59 -4.63 25.42
CA PHE A 488 -36.06 -3.25 25.51
C PHE A 488 -36.62 -2.24 24.49
N SER A 489 -37.71 -2.59 23.80
CA SER A 489 -38.38 -1.76 22.78
C SER A 489 -39.04 -0.47 23.32
N GLY A 490 -39.08 -0.28 24.64
CA GLY A 490 -39.64 0.92 25.30
C GLY A 490 -38.67 2.09 25.48
N GLU A 491 -37.36 1.92 25.24
CA GLU A 491 -36.34 2.95 25.54
C GLU A 491 -35.61 3.50 24.30
N TRP A 492 -35.95 3.05 23.09
CA TRP A 492 -35.28 3.48 21.85
C TRP A 492 -35.78 4.83 21.30
N GLY A 493 -36.49 5.60 22.13
CA GLY A 493 -36.94 6.95 21.82
C GLY A 493 -35.84 7.98 22.05
N THR A 494 -35.27 8.48 20.95
CA THR A 494 -34.58 9.78 20.83
C THR A 494 -33.33 10.00 21.70
N LYS A 495 -32.14 9.77 21.12
CA LYS A 495 -30.96 10.62 21.31
C LYS A 495 -29.86 10.22 20.33
N GLY A 496 -29.66 11.04 19.29
CA GLY A 496 -28.61 10.79 18.29
C GLY A 496 -28.63 11.73 17.08
N GLN A 497 -29.06 12.97 17.24
CA GLN A 497 -28.61 14.08 16.38
C GLN A 497 -28.15 15.20 17.30
N ARG A 498 -26.84 15.27 17.51
CA ARG A 498 -26.08 16.50 17.73
C ARG A 498 -24.63 16.24 17.37
#